data_AF-A0ABD2CST8-F1
#
_entry.id   AF-A0ABD2CST8-F1
#
_cell.length_a   1.000
_cell.length_b   1.000
_cell.length_c   1.000
_cell.angle_alpha   90.00
_cell.angle_beta   90.00
_cell.angle_gamma   90.00
#
_symmetry.space_group_name_H-M   'P 1'
#
loop_
_entity.id
_entity.type
_entity.pdbx_description
1 polymer ?
#
loop_
_entity_poly.entity_id
_entity_poly.type
_entity_poly.pdbx_seq_one_letter_code
_entity_poly.pdbx_strand_id
1 'polypeptide(L)'
;MQRLYGMTEMYGSITIQMPYHKLESIGMVSKNVQIKIIDIETENTLRPNKIGELLVTERELSELIAKNITKCNHLRVGVIFLEKMPYTPSEKISRKKLKAITKSHFCK
;
A
#
# COMPACT_ATOMS: atom_id res chain seq x y z
N MET A 1 -21.49 4.63 -15.21
CA MET A 1 -20.09 4.99 -14.88
C MET A 1 -19.60 4.04 -13.81
N GLN A 2 -18.45 3.39 -14.03
CA GLN A 2 -17.79 2.58 -13.00
C GLN A 2 -16.79 3.47 -12.26
N ARG A 3 -16.82 3.47 -10.92
CA ARG A 3 -15.83 4.16 -10.09
C ARG A 3 -14.63 3.25 -9.83
N LEU A 4 -13.45 3.84 -9.90
CA LEU A 4 -12.16 3.17 -9.80
C LEU A 4 -11.29 3.98 -8.83
N TYR A 5 -10.80 3.36 -7.77
CA TYR A 5 -9.84 4.00 -6.86
C TYR A 5 -8.51 3.26 -6.96
N GLY A 6 -7.43 4.02 -7.12
CA GLY A 6 -6.10 3.48 -7.32
C GLY A 6 -5.03 4.55 -7.16
N MET A 7 -3.83 4.09 -6.81
CA MET A 7 -2.64 4.91 -6.66
C MET A 7 -1.52 4.33 -7.54
N THR A 8 -0.59 5.16 -8.01
CA THR A 8 0.52 4.69 -8.85
C THR A 8 1.45 3.75 -8.08
N GLU A 9 1.58 3.96 -6.77
CA GLU A 9 2.34 3.12 -5.85
C GLU A 9 1.81 1.69 -5.75
N MET A 10 0.53 1.47 -6.10
CA MET A 10 -0.14 0.17 -6.03
C MET A 10 -0.34 -0.47 -7.40
N TYR A 11 0.42 -0.01 -8.41
CA TYR A 11 0.39 -0.50 -9.79
C TYR A 11 -1.00 -0.46 -10.45
N GLY A 12 -1.85 0.50 -10.04
CA GLY A 12 -3.15 0.76 -10.63
C GLY A 12 -4.31 0.67 -9.63
N SER A 13 -5.40 0.05 -10.07
CA SER A 13 -6.70 0.10 -9.39
C SER A 13 -6.81 -0.86 -8.21
N ILE A 14 -7.01 -0.29 -7.03
CA ILE A 14 -7.11 -0.95 -5.74
C ILE A 14 -8.52 -1.50 -5.54
N THR A 15 -9.54 -0.70 -5.87
CA THR A 15 -10.94 -1.12 -5.83
C THR A 15 -11.61 -0.89 -7.17
N ILE A 16 -12.44 -1.85 -7.57
CA ILE A 16 -13.20 -1.80 -8.82
C ILE A 16 -14.69 -1.94 -8.47
N GLN A 17 -15.50 -1.00 -8.95
CA GLN A 17 -16.95 -1.10 -8.83
C GLN A 17 -17.51 -2.08 -9.86
N MET A 18 -18.07 -3.19 -9.39
CA MET A 18 -18.80 -4.12 -10.25
C MET A 18 -20.18 -3.55 -10.61
N PRO A 19 -20.76 -3.94 -11.76
CA PRO A 19 -22.03 -3.39 -12.24
C PRO A 19 -23.25 -3.66 -11.33
N TYR A 20 -23.13 -4.56 -10.36
CA TYR A 20 -24.19 -4.93 -9.42
C TYR A 20 -24.10 -4.22 -8.05
N HIS A 21 -23.16 -3.28 -7.87
CA HIS A 21 -22.91 -2.64 -6.57
C HIS A 21 -23.70 -1.35 -6.36
N LYS A 22 -23.94 -0.99 -5.09
CA LYS A 22 -24.55 0.29 -4.69
C LYS A 22 -23.77 1.46 -5.31
N LEU A 23 -24.48 2.44 -5.89
CA LEU A 23 -23.90 3.56 -6.66
C LEU A 23 -22.89 4.42 -5.87
N GLU A 24 -23.05 4.53 -4.55
CA GLU A 24 -22.17 5.31 -3.67
C GLU A 24 -20.91 4.56 -3.24
N SER A 25 -20.80 3.26 -3.52
CA SER A 25 -19.63 2.47 -3.16
C SER A 25 -18.49 2.65 -4.17
N ILE A 26 -17.26 2.70 -3.68
CA ILE A 26 -16.03 2.73 -4.49
C ILE A 26 -15.66 1.31 -5.00
N GLY A 27 -16.51 0.31 -4.72
CA GLY A 27 -16.37 -1.05 -5.22
C GLY A 27 -15.79 -2.03 -4.20
N MET A 28 -15.44 -3.22 -4.70
CA MET A 28 -14.76 -4.24 -3.89
C MET A 28 -13.26 -4.20 -4.16
N VAL A 29 -12.50 -4.65 -3.17
CA VAL A 29 -11.05 -4.75 -3.25
C VAL A 29 -10.68 -5.80 -4.32
N SER A 30 -9.76 -5.43 -5.21
CA SER A 30 -9.24 -6.32 -6.24
C SER A 30 -8.71 -7.61 -5.62
N LYS A 31 -8.87 -8.74 -6.30
CA LYS A 31 -8.25 -10.00 -5.88
C LYS A 31 -6.76 -9.75 -5.65
N ASN A 32 -6.24 -10.28 -4.54
CA ASN A 32 -4.84 -10.13 -4.15
C ASN A 32 -4.49 -8.74 -3.61
N VAL A 33 -5.47 -7.97 -3.16
CA VAL A 33 -5.25 -6.76 -2.37
C VAL A 33 -6.03 -6.90 -1.07
N GLN A 34 -5.39 -6.58 0.06
CA GLN A 34 -6.04 -6.53 1.36
C GLN A 34 -5.93 -5.11 1.89
N ILE A 35 -7.05 -4.58 2.38
CA ILE A 35 -7.16 -3.24 2.90
C ILE A 35 -7.66 -3.35 4.33
N LYS A 36 -6.97 -2.68 5.26
CA LYS A 36 -7.44 -2.48 6.62
C LYS A 36 -7.71 -1.00 6.84
N ILE A 37 -8.82 -0.69 7.50
CA ILE A 37 -9.14 0.66 7.95
C ILE A 37 -8.69 0.78 9.40
N ILE A 38 -7.80 1.73 9.66
CA ILE A 38 -7.28 2.05 10.99
C ILE A 38 -7.73 3.43 11.43
N ASP A 39 -7.81 3.64 12.74
CA ASP A 39 -7.98 4.97 13.32
C ASP A 39 -6.60 5.62 13.53
N ILE A 40 -6.47 6.90 13.20
CA ILE A 40 -5.21 7.66 13.29
C ILE A 40 -4.80 7.82 14.77
N GLU A 41 -5.76 7.94 15.68
CA GLU A 41 -5.48 8.23 17.09
C GLU A 41 -5.19 6.98 17.93
N THR A 42 -5.69 5.81 17.51
CA THR A 42 -5.64 4.60 18.34
C THR A 42 -4.91 3.42 17.71
N GLU A 43 -4.44 3.55 16.46
CA GLU A 43 -3.79 2.49 15.65
C GLU A 43 -4.56 1.16 15.60
N ASN A 44 -5.83 1.15 16.01
CA ASN A 44 -6.64 -0.05 16.11
C ASN A 44 -7.40 -0.29 14.81
N THR A 45 -7.53 -1.57 14.44
CA THR A 45 -8.38 -1.97 13.31
C THR A 45 -9.83 -1.65 13.62
N LEU A 46 -10.45 -0.80 12.79
CA LEU A 46 -11.81 -0.35 12.99
C LEU A 46 -12.85 -1.39 12.55
N ARG A 47 -14.02 -1.36 13.19
CA ARG A 47 -15.19 -2.15 12.79
C ARG A 47 -15.78 -1.64 11.47
N PRO A 48 -16.55 -2.47 10.73
CA PRO A 48 -17.24 -2.03 9.52
C PRO A 48 -18.07 -0.75 9.76
N ASN A 49 -18.10 0.14 8.77
CA ASN A 49 -18.80 1.45 8.79
C ASN A 49 -18.22 2.52 9.73
N LYS A 50 -16.93 2.41 10.09
CA LYS A 50 -16.19 3.51 10.74
C LYS A 50 -15.25 4.17 9.74
N ILE A 51 -15.14 5.49 9.85
CA ILE A 51 -14.25 6.32 9.00
C ILE A 51 -12.85 6.22 9.61
N GLY A 52 -11.84 6.01 8.76
CA GLY A 52 -10.44 5.90 9.16
C GLY A 52 -9.52 5.88 7.93
N GLU A 53 -8.24 5.65 8.14
CA GLU A 53 -7.23 5.59 7.08
C GLU A 53 -6.99 4.18 6.56
N LEU A 54 -6.61 4.09 5.28
CA LEU A 54 -6.26 2.82 4.62
C LEU A 54 -4.80 2.48 4.95
N LEU A 55 -4.57 1.44 5.76
CA LEU A 55 -3.23 0.97 6.07
C LEU A 55 -2.94 -0.37 5.38
N VAL A 56 -1.73 -0.46 4.84
CA VAL A 56 -1.11 -1.70 4.38
C VAL A 56 0.13 -1.94 5.24
N THR A 57 0.22 -3.10 5.92
CA THR A 57 1.39 -3.42 6.77
C THR A 57 2.49 -4.12 5.97
N GLU A 58 3.76 -3.99 6.41
CA GLU A 58 4.92 -4.57 5.72
C GLU A 58 4.83 -6.09 5.59
N ARG A 59 4.37 -6.75 6.65
CA ARG A 59 4.24 -8.21 6.73
C ARG A 59 3.17 -8.71 5.77
N GLU A 60 1.99 -8.10 5.81
CA GLU A 60 0.89 -8.47 4.91
C GLU A 60 1.28 -8.25 3.45
N LEU A 61 1.98 -7.16 3.14
CA LEU A 61 2.44 -6.91 1.77
C LEU A 61 3.46 -7.95 1.30
N SER A 62 4.40 -8.35 2.17
CA SER A 62 5.39 -9.38 1.85
C SER A 62 4.74 -10.75 1.63
N GLU A 63 3.81 -11.15 2.50
CA GLU A 63 3.06 -12.41 2.37
C GLU A 63 2.17 -12.43 1.12
N LEU A 64 1.54 -11.30 0.81
CA LEU A 64 0.69 -11.15 -0.36
C LEU A 64 1.48 -11.29 -1.67
N ILE A 65 2.68 -10.69 -1.72
CA ILE A 65 3.60 -10.83 -2.85
C ILE A 65 4.09 -12.27 -2.96
N ALA A 66 4.45 -12.89 -1.84
CA ALA A 66 4.91 -14.28 -1.81
C ALA A 66 3.86 -15.26 -2.35
N LYS A 67 2.57 -15.01 -2.05
CA LYS A 67 1.45 -15.85 -2.48
C LYS A 67 1.08 -15.67 -3.96
N ASN A 68 1.21 -14.46 -4.51
CA ASN A 68 0.65 -14.13 -5.83
C ASN A 68 1.68 -14.02 -6.94
N ILE A 69 2.94 -13.73 -6.62
CA ILE A 69 3.98 -13.48 -7.62
C ILE A 69 4.98 -14.64 -7.62
N THR A 70 5.59 -14.91 -8.76
CA THR A 70 6.69 -15.88 -8.88
C THR A 70 7.88 -15.47 -8.02
N LYS A 71 8.60 -16.48 -7.51
CA LYS A 71 9.76 -16.32 -6.60
C LYS A 71 10.81 -15.31 -7.07
N CYS A 72 10.93 -15.13 -8.38
CA CYS A 72 11.85 -14.19 -9.02
C CYS A 72 11.60 -12.73 -8.60
N ASN A 73 10.34 -12.38 -8.32
CA ASN A 73 9.88 -11.02 -8.07
C ASN A 73 9.50 -10.82 -6.60
N HIS A 74 9.88 -11.74 -5.71
CA HIS A 74 9.67 -11.60 -4.28
C HIS A 74 10.59 -10.52 -3.71
N LEU A 75 10.08 -9.75 -2.75
CA LEU A 75 10.87 -8.76 -2.01
C LEU A 75 11.89 -9.49 -1.13
N ARG A 76 13.18 -9.28 -1.39
CA ARG A 76 14.26 -10.03 -0.72
C ARG A 76 14.77 -9.41 0.56
N VAL A 77 14.67 -8.09 0.69
CA VAL A 77 15.28 -7.34 1.80
C VAL A 77 14.23 -6.88 2.81
N GLY A 78 12.97 -6.74 2.38
CA GLY A 78 11.85 -6.26 3.19
C GLY A 78 11.14 -5.06 2.53
N VAL A 79 10.18 -4.50 3.26
CA VAL A 79 9.48 -3.26 2.94
C VAL A 79 9.84 -2.26 4.04
N ILE A 80 9.97 -0.97 3.71
CA ILE A 80 10.06 0.11 4.70
C ILE A 80 9.06 1.18 4.27
N PHE A 81 8.19 1.58 5.17
CA PHE A 81 7.36 2.77 4.98
C PHE A 81 8.10 4.04 5.42
N LEU A 82 8.04 5.08 4.59
CA LEU A 82 8.63 6.38 4.87
C LEU A 82 7.52 7.41 4.98
N GLU A 83 7.58 8.28 5.98
CA GLU A 83 6.65 9.42 6.10
C GLU A 83 6.74 10.37 4.89
N LYS A 84 7.96 10.56 4.36
CA LYS A 84 8.18 11.38 3.17
C LYS A 84 9.31 10.82 2.32
N MET A 85 9.07 10.77 1.01
CA MET A 85 10.11 10.41 0.06
C MET A 85 11.21 11.48 -0.01
N PRO A 86 12.48 11.11 -0.01
CA PRO A 86 13.57 12.07 -0.11
C PRO A 86 13.71 12.54 -1.55
N TYR A 87 13.42 13.81 -1.80
CA TYR A 87 13.60 14.43 -3.11
C TYR A 87 14.92 15.21 -3.21
N THR A 88 15.39 15.39 -4.44
CA THR A 88 16.43 16.37 -4.78
C THR A 88 15.81 17.76 -4.92
N PRO A 89 16.60 18.84 -4.95
CA PRO A 89 16.09 20.18 -5.28
C PRO A 89 15.42 20.26 -6.68
N SER A 90 15.63 19.26 -7.53
CA SER A 90 14.95 19.09 -8.82
C SER A 90 13.68 18.23 -8.72
N GLU A 91 13.16 17.96 -7.51
CA GLU A 91 11.96 17.15 -7.23
C GLU A 91 12.04 15.67 -7.66
N LYS A 92 13.23 15.20 -8.04
CA LYS A 92 13.46 13.79 -8.38
C LYS A 92 13.75 12.98 -7.13
N ILE A 93 13.36 11.70 -7.12
CA ILE A 93 13.64 10.78 -6.01
C ILE A 93 15.16 10.63 -5.82
N SER A 94 15.64 10.91 -4.62
CA SER A 94 17.06 10.86 -4.28
C SER A 94 17.48 9.44 -3.88
N ARG A 95 17.95 8.67 -4.87
CA ARG A 95 18.46 7.30 -4.67
C ARG A 95 19.59 7.18 -3.66
N LYS A 96 20.45 8.21 -3.56
CA LYS A 96 21.57 8.23 -2.58
C LYS A 96 21.06 8.23 -1.14
N LYS A 97 20.07 9.09 -0.86
CA LYS A 97 19.44 9.19 0.46
C LYS A 97 18.66 7.91 0.79
N LEU A 98 17.88 7.40 -0.17
CA LEU A 98 17.18 6.13 0.02
C LEU A 98 18.13 5.00 0.38
N LYS A 99 19.24 4.83 -0.35
CA LYS A 99 20.23 3.79 -0.05
C LYS A 99 20.82 3.90 1.36
N ALA A 100 21.02 5.12 1.87
CA ALA A 100 21.48 5.34 3.24
C ALA A 100 20.41 4.91 4.26
N ILE A 101 19.14 5.31 4.06
CA ILE A 101 18.02 4.93 4.92
C ILE A 101 17.83 3.40 4.94
N THR A 102 17.88 2.75 3.78
CA THR A 102 17.77 1.28 3.68
C THR A 102 18.92 0.60 4.40
N LYS A 103 20.14 1.13 4.28
CA LYS A 103 21.32 0.57 4.96
C LYS A 103 21.22 0.71 6.47
N SER A 104 20.82 1.86 7.00
CA SER A 104 20.67 2.05 8.45
C SER A 104 19.56 1.20 9.06
N HIS A 105 18.49 0.94 8.31
CA HIS A 105 17.35 0.17 8.80
C HIS A 105 17.63 -1.35 8.83
N PHE A 106 18.18 -1.89 7.74
CA PHE A 106 18.37 -3.34 7.59
C PHE A 106 19.76 -3.86 7.96
N CYS A 107 20.80 -3.02 7.94
CA CYS A 107 22.18 -3.40 8.21
C CYS A 107 22.61 -2.84 9.59
N LYS A 108 21.92 -3.30 10.64
CA LYS A 108 22.31 -3.07 12.04
C LYS A 108 23.44 -4.01 12.44
#